data_AF-W5S6F4-F1
#
_entry.id   AF-W5S6F4-F1
#
_cell.length_a   1.000
_cell.length_b   1.000
_cell.length_c   1.000
_cell.angle_alpha   90.00
_cell.angle_beta   90.00
_cell.angle_gamma   90.00
#
_symmetry.space_group_name_H-M   'P 1'
#
loop_
_entity.id
_entity.type
_entity.pdbx_description
1 polymer ?
#
loop_
_entity_poly.entity_id
_entity_poly.type
_entity_poly.pdbx_seq_one_letter_code
_entity_poly.pdbx_strand_id
1 'polypeptide(L)'
;AGALAFYILSALFFDSFVIIFVVTVLLAALDFWVVKNVSGRILVGLRWWNEINDEGESVWKFECLDQESLARMNKKDSWLFWWTLYLT
;
A
#
# COMPACT_ATOMS: atom_id res chain seq x y z
N ALA A 1 10.44 3.65 4.55
CA ALA A 1 11.43 4.38 5.39
C ALA A 1 10.90 4.84 6.77
N GLY A 2 9.62 5.22 6.90
CA GLY A 2 9.07 5.78 8.17
C GLY A 2 9.13 4.84 9.38
N ALA A 3 8.87 3.54 9.21
CA ALA A 3 8.96 2.56 10.29
C ALA A 3 10.40 2.39 10.85
N LEU A 4 11.42 2.54 10.00
CA LEU A 4 12.83 2.45 10.42
C LEU A 4 13.25 3.69 11.21
N ALA A 5 12.87 4.88 10.73
CA ALA A 5 13.10 6.13 11.45
C ALA A 5 12.36 6.14 12.80
N PHE A 6 11.12 5.63 12.84
CA PHE A 6 10.36 5.48 14.07
C PHE A 6 11.03 4.50 15.03
N TYR A 7 11.54 3.36 14.57
CA TYR A 7 12.28 2.42 15.41
C TYR A 7 13.54 3.05 16.04
N ILE A 8 14.35 3.76 15.24
CA ILE A 8 15.58 4.41 15.70
C ILE A 8 15.29 5.56 16.69
N LEU A 9 14.28 6.39 16.41
CA LEU A 9 13.86 7.46 17.32
C LEU A 9 13.21 6.89 18.59
N SER A 10 12.40 5.85 18.50
CA SER A 10 11.73 5.27 19.66
C SER A 10 12.70 4.57 20.59
N ALA A 11 13.76 3.95 20.05
CA ALA A 11 14.86 3.39 20.85
C ALA A 11 15.66 4.46 21.62
N LEU A 12 15.57 5.73 21.22
CA LEU A 12 16.21 6.87 21.89
C LEU A 12 15.38 7.47 23.05
N PHE A 13 14.06 7.23 23.09
CA PHE A 13 13.14 7.82 24.07
C PHE A 13 12.45 6.80 24.99
N PHE A 14 12.41 5.51 24.63
CA PHE A 14 11.68 4.48 25.36
C PHE A 14 12.55 3.24 25.62
N ASP A 15 12.67 2.79 26.88
CA ASP A 15 13.41 1.57 27.25
C ASP A 15 12.63 0.28 26.99
N SER A 16 11.30 0.37 26.79
CA SER A 16 10.43 -0.79 26.65
C SER A 16 10.40 -1.33 25.21
N PHE A 17 11.31 -2.28 24.93
CA PHE A 17 11.43 -2.96 23.64
C PHE A 17 10.11 -3.49 23.08
N VAL A 18 9.26 -4.10 23.92
CA VAL A 18 7.98 -4.68 23.50
C VAL A 18 7.03 -3.64 22.90
N ILE A 19 6.97 -2.44 23.49
CA ILE A 19 6.09 -1.37 23.02
C ILE A 19 6.58 -0.83 21.67
N ILE A 20 7.90 -0.60 21.55
CA ILE A 20 8.51 -0.14 20.30
C ILE A 20 8.23 -1.16 19.19
N PHE A 21 8.47 -2.44 19.47
CA PHE A 21 8.24 -3.51 18.51
C PHE A 21 6.80 -3.56 18.00
N VAL A 22 5.81 -3.55 18.92
CA VAL A 22 4.40 -3.60 18.56
C VAL A 22 4.01 -2.38 17.72
N VAL A 23 4.41 -1.17 18.11
CA VAL A 23 4.07 0.05 17.37
C VAL A 23 4.76 0.07 16.00
N THR A 24 6.03 -0.33 15.90
CA THR A 24 6.74 -0.42 14.61
C THR A 24 6.07 -1.41 13.66
N VAL A 25 5.64 -2.59 14.15
CA VAL A 25 4.94 -3.59 13.32
C VAL A 25 3.57 -3.06 12.86
N LEU A 26 2.83 -2.38 13.74
CA LEU A 26 1.54 -1.77 13.38
C LEU A 26 1.71 -0.67 12.33
N LEU A 27 2.71 0.21 12.49
CA LEU A 27 3.02 1.25 11.52
C LEU A 27 3.47 0.67 10.17
N ALA A 28 4.24 -0.42 10.17
CA ALA A 28 4.63 -1.12 8.96
C ALA A 28 3.43 -1.78 8.24
N ALA A 29 2.52 -2.38 9.00
CA ALA A 29 1.30 -2.96 8.44
C ALA A 29 0.38 -1.88 7.84
N LEU A 30 0.27 -0.72 8.51
CA LEU A 30 -0.48 0.44 7.99
C LEU A 30 0.17 1.02 6.74
N ASP A 31 1.48 1.23 6.73
CA ASP A 31 2.23 1.70 5.55
C ASP A 31 2.00 0.77 4.35
N PHE A 32 2.13 -0.55 4.58
CA PHE A 32 1.82 -1.56 3.56
C PHE A 32 0.37 -1.49 3.08
N TRP A 33 -0.60 -1.38 4.00
CA TRP A 33 -2.01 -1.31 3.65
C TRP A 33 -2.34 -0.07 2.81
N VAL A 34 -1.84 1.10 3.21
CA VAL A 34 -2.06 2.38 2.50
C VAL A 34 -1.47 2.32 1.10
N VAL A 35 -0.23 1.84 0.95
CA VAL A 35 0.43 1.72 -0.37
C VAL A 35 -0.36 0.78 -1.29
N LYS A 36 -0.78 -0.38 -0.78
CA LYS A 36 -1.45 -1.40 -1.62
C LYS A 36 -2.91 -1.10 -1.91
N ASN A 37 -3.66 -0.58 -0.94
CA ASN A 37 -5.11 -0.42 -1.05
C ASN A 37 -5.55 1.01 -1.35
N VAL A 38 -4.87 2.03 -0.81
CA VAL A 38 -5.28 3.43 -1.03
C VAL A 38 -4.55 3.99 -2.24
N SER A 39 -3.22 4.00 -2.21
CA SER A 39 -2.39 4.52 -3.29
C SER A 39 -2.57 3.72 -4.58
N GLY A 40 -2.64 2.39 -4.51
CA GLY A 40 -2.90 1.54 -5.69
C GLY A 40 -4.25 1.81 -6.38
N ARG A 41 -5.30 2.09 -5.61
CA ARG A 41 -6.64 2.42 -6.12
C ARG A 41 -6.71 3.85 -6.67
N ILE A 42 -6.06 4.81 -6.03
CA ILE A 42 -6.15 6.23 -6.40
C ILE A 42 -5.20 6.59 -7.55
N LEU A 43 -3.96 6.09 -7.53
CA LEU A 43 -2.92 6.52 -8.48
C LEU A 43 -2.86 5.67 -9.75
N VAL A 44 -3.23 4.39 -9.64
CA VAL A 44 -3.13 3.45 -10.77
C VAL A 44 -4.47 2.75 -11.05
N GLY A 45 -5.50 2.98 -10.22
CA GLY A 45 -6.82 2.38 -10.44
C GLY A 45 -6.84 0.87 -10.32
N LEU A 46 -5.83 0.28 -9.67
CA LEU A 46 -5.72 -1.17 -9.54
C LEU A 46 -6.71 -1.65 -8.48
N ARG A 47 -7.60 -2.55 -8.86
CA ARG A 47 -8.59 -3.13 -7.95
C ARG A 47 -8.57 -4.64 -8.06
N TRP A 48 -8.42 -5.28 -6.91
CA TRP A 48 -8.59 -6.72 -6.75
C TRP A 48 -9.77 -6.96 -5.81
N TRP A 49 -10.64 -7.89 -6.15
CA TRP A 49 -11.69 -8.36 -5.26
C TRP A 49 -11.90 -9.84 -5.46
N ASN A 50 -12.33 -10.50 -4.40
CA ASN A 50 -12.77 -11.88 -4.46
C ASN A 50 -14.29 -11.89 -4.66
N GLU A 51 -14.74 -12.63 -5.66
CA GLU A 51 -16.15 -12.83 -5.97
C GLU A 51 -16.43 -14.32 -5.93
N ILE A 52 -17.48 -14.71 -5.22
CA ILE A 52 -17.90 -16.11 -5.14
C ILE A 52 -18.88 -16.32 -6.28
N ASN A 53 -18.58 -17.24 -7.20
CA ASN A 53 -19.48 -17.57 -8.30
C ASN A 53 -20.70 -18.36 -7.79
N ASP A 54 -21.71 -18.54 -8.65
CA ASP A 54 -22.93 -19.30 -8.32
C ASP A 54 -22.65 -20.79 -8.00
N GLU A 55 -21.45 -21.28 -8.37
CA GLU A 55 -20.96 -22.63 -8.11
C GLU A 55 -20.19 -22.74 -6.76
N GLY A 56 -20.02 -21.63 -6.03
CA GLY A 56 -19.35 -21.57 -4.73
C GLY A 56 -17.82 -21.48 -4.79
N GLU A 57 -17.23 -21.33 -5.97
CA GLU A 57 -15.79 -21.16 -6.16
C GLU A 57 -15.37 -19.69 -5.98
N SER A 58 -14.24 -19.49 -5.31
CA SER A 58 -13.67 -18.16 -5.07
C SER A 58 -12.90 -17.68 -6.31
N VAL A 59 -13.47 -16.75 -7.06
CA VAL A 59 -12.82 -16.16 -8.25
C VAL A 59 -12.17 -14.83 -7.87
N TRP A 60 -10.86 -14.72 -8.10
CA TRP A 60 -10.13 -13.47 -7.92
C TRP A 60 -10.18 -12.66 -9.21
N LYS A 61 -10.85 -11.50 -9.17
CA LYS A 61 -10.94 -10.56 -10.30
C LYS A 61 -9.97 -9.41 -10.12
N PHE A 62 -9.34 -9.03 -11.24
CA PHE A 62 -8.43 -7.90 -11.34
C PHE A 62 -8.96 -6.88 -12.34
N GLU A 63 -8.96 -5.62 -11.95
CA GLU A 63 -9.33 -4.49 -12.77
C GLU A 63 -8.20 -3.46 -12.73
N CYS A 64 -7.83 -2.97 -13.90
CA CYS A 64 -6.89 -1.88 -14.09
C CYS A 64 -7.61 -0.83 -14.94
N LEU A 65 -7.55 0.44 -14.51
CA LEU A 65 -8.06 1.53 -15.34
C LEU A 65 -7.25 1.58 -16.64
N ASP A 66 -7.95 1.71 -17.78
CA ASP A 66 -7.32 1.71 -19.09
C ASP A 66 -6.48 2.99 -19.32
N GLN A 67 -5.47 2.88 -20.19
CA GLN A 67 -4.46 3.92 -20.42
C GLN A 67 -5.09 5.25 -20.92
N GLU A 68 -6.24 5.21 -21.59
CA GLU A 68 -6.98 6.42 -22.00
C GLU A 68 -7.68 7.11 -20.82
N SER A 69 -8.30 6.36 -19.91
CA SER A 69 -8.87 6.88 -18.66
C SER A 69 -7.79 7.44 -17.73
N LEU A 70 -6.62 6.80 -17.67
CA LEU A 70 -5.43 7.31 -16.99
C LEU A 70 -4.81 8.51 -17.72
N ALA A 71 -4.90 8.62 -19.05
CA ALA A 71 -4.42 9.81 -19.75
C ALA A 71 -5.25 11.06 -19.43
N ARG A 72 -6.53 10.90 -19.08
CA ARG A 72 -7.38 11.97 -18.53
C ARG A 72 -7.03 12.29 -17.06
N MET A 73 -6.42 11.34 -16.34
CA MET A 73 -5.91 11.46 -14.97
C MET A 73 -4.36 11.57 -14.94
N ASN A 74 -3.84 12.79 -15.14
CA ASN A 74 -2.45 13.21 -14.89
C ASN A 74 -1.35 12.11 -14.91
N LYS A 75 -0.71 11.88 -16.08
CA LYS A 75 0.38 10.89 -16.30
C LYS A 75 1.53 10.91 -15.28
N LYS A 76 1.74 12.03 -14.59
CA LYS A 76 2.76 12.16 -13.54
C LYS A 76 2.50 11.27 -12.34
N ASP A 77 1.23 10.98 -12.03
CA ASP A 77 0.82 10.28 -10.81
C ASP A 77 1.09 8.77 -10.89
N SER A 78 0.84 8.16 -12.05
CA SER A 78 1.22 6.77 -12.31
C SER A 78 2.75 6.60 -12.34
N TRP A 79 3.46 7.52 -13.00
CA TRP A 79 4.93 7.50 -13.02
C TRP A 79 5.54 7.64 -11.62
N LEU A 80 5.03 8.58 -10.81
CA LEU A 80 5.42 8.74 -9.41
C LEU A 80 5.13 7.49 -8.59
N PHE A 81 3.98 6.84 -8.78
CA PHE A 81 3.63 5.63 -8.05
C PHE A 81 4.64 4.50 -8.28
N TRP A 82 4.93 4.17 -9.54
CA TRP A 82 5.87 3.09 -9.86
C TRP A 82 7.30 3.43 -9.42
N TRP A 83 7.75 4.67 -9.63
CA TRP A 83 9.07 5.11 -9.15
C TRP A 83 9.18 5.05 -7.64
N THR A 84 8.16 5.50 -6.91
CA THR A 84 8.16 5.46 -5.43
C THR A 84 8.18 4.01 -4.94
N LEU A 85 7.50 3.09 -5.62
CA LEU A 85 7.47 1.68 -5.27
C LEU A 85 8.80 0.96 -5.55
N TYR A 86 9.53 1.35 -6.60
CA TYR A 86 10.87 0.83 -6.86
C TYR A 86 11.96 1.41 -5.95
N LEU A 87 11.75 2.62 -5.44
CA LEU A 87 12.75 3.39 -4.68
C LEU A 87 12.57 3.23 -3.16
N THR A 88 11.39 2.81 -2.70
CA THR A 88 11.10 2.44 -1.30
C THR A 88 11.59 1.04 -0.99
#